data_AF-A0AAT9LX68-F1
#
_entry.id   AF-A0AAT9LX68-F1
#
_cell.length_a   1.000
_cell.length_b   1.000
_cell.length_c   1.000
_cell.angle_alpha   90.00
_cell.angle_beta   90.00
_cell.angle_gamma   90.00
#
_symmetry.space_group_name_H-M   'P 1'
#
loop_
_entity.id
_entity.type
_entity.pdbx_description
1 polymer ?
#
loop_
_entity_poly.entity_id
_entity_poly.type
_entity_poly.pdbx_seq_one_letter_code
_entity_poly.pdbx_strand_id
1 'polypeptide(L)'
;MRHARTVVVVGAAAMLLTACTGSTPVADPVRTTPSTTTAGSTTAASSTTTSPPSSTATTSSTPAGSPSTPPAGRSGAGRCPAYPNPSCTGVPPGTKLKDLAPNVPDGDGYRVTDNGAVLDSVHIAGNLLITAYNVTVRNSQIDGWVDDQYGNGYYSFTILDSTVGKPTGCDSLPGVGQGSFTARGVLVQNHSHGFQAGGSDVNVHDSYARICSNPGDHSDGIQSYGAGNNIVLDHNTLDERGVKDITAPVFLTDQQNNVTVTNNLLAGGTYSIQVKKFGGTAVVTGNRMVDKSWEYAPVESTCSQIRWSDNTIVTIDANYAITSTVAPLPCAS
;
A
#
# COMPACT_ATOMS: atom_id res chain seq x y z
N MET A 1 6.65 15.03 76.79
CA MET A 1 7.75 15.39 75.87
C MET A 1 7.26 15.13 74.45
N ARG A 2 6.64 16.16 73.85
CA ARG A 2 7.00 16.82 72.58
C ARG A 2 6.96 15.91 71.34
N HIS A 3 5.85 16.05 70.62
CA HIS A 3 5.62 15.62 69.23
C HIS A 3 6.56 16.37 68.27
N ALA A 4 7.14 15.64 67.31
CA ALA A 4 7.83 16.22 66.16
C ALA A 4 6.88 16.21 64.95
N ARG A 5 6.63 17.40 64.39
CA ARG A 5 5.91 17.63 63.13
C ARG A 5 6.91 17.59 61.97
N THR A 6 6.62 16.80 60.96
CA THR A 6 7.28 16.82 59.65
C THR A 6 6.73 18.00 58.84
N VAL A 7 7.62 18.90 58.41
CA VAL A 7 7.31 19.98 57.46
C VAL A 7 7.74 19.52 56.07
N VAL A 8 6.81 19.53 55.13
CA VAL A 8 7.06 19.33 53.69
C VAL A 8 7.38 20.70 53.08
N VAL A 9 8.56 20.83 52.47
CA VAL A 9 8.94 22.00 51.66
C VAL A 9 8.64 21.67 50.20
N VAL A 10 7.72 22.44 49.61
CA VAL A 10 7.43 22.43 48.17
C VAL A 10 8.42 23.38 47.50
N GLY A 11 9.36 22.85 46.74
CA GLY A 11 10.26 23.63 45.89
C GLY A 11 9.63 23.85 44.52
N ALA A 12 9.26 25.10 44.21
CA ALA A 12 8.88 25.53 42.88
C ALA A 12 10.14 25.83 42.06
N ALA A 13 10.38 25.04 41.01
CA ALA A 13 11.42 25.32 40.03
C ALA A 13 10.84 26.23 38.92
N ALA A 14 11.27 27.49 38.90
CA ALA A 14 11.03 28.41 37.80
C ALA A 14 12.11 28.19 36.72
N MET A 15 11.72 27.64 35.57
CA MET A 15 12.58 27.60 34.37
C MET A 15 12.49 28.94 33.65
N LEU A 16 13.63 29.64 33.57
CA LEU A 16 13.81 30.81 32.69
C LEU A 16 13.96 30.33 31.24
N LEU A 17 13.06 30.76 30.35
CA LEU A 17 13.25 30.70 28.90
C LEU A 17 14.20 31.84 28.48
N THR A 18 15.40 31.48 28.02
CA THR A 18 16.29 32.40 27.31
C THR A 18 16.01 32.29 25.81
N ALA A 19 15.46 33.35 25.23
CA ALA A 19 15.23 33.46 23.79
C ALA A 19 16.56 33.79 23.08
N CYS A 20 17.09 32.84 22.31
CA CYS A 20 18.21 33.09 21.39
C CYS A 20 17.66 33.63 20.07
N THR A 21 17.86 34.92 19.83
CA THR A 21 17.65 35.58 18.54
C THR A 21 18.87 35.33 17.64
N GLY A 22 18.80 34.27 16.84
CA GLY A 22 19.79 33.96 15.81
C GLY A 22 19.37 34.56 14.46
N SER A 23 19.90 35.74 14.15
CA SER A 23 19.78 36.36 12.82
C SER A 23 20.68 35.64 11.81
N THR A 24 20.10 34.96 10.84
CA THR A 24 20.83 34.42 9.68
C THR A 24 21.11 35.53 8.66
N PRO A 25 22.35 35.64 8.12
CA PRO A 25 22.65 36.59 7.06
C PRO A 25 22.07 36.10 5.73
N VAL A 26 21.28 36.96 5.09
CA VAL A 26 20.77 36.82 3.73
C VAL A 26 21.95 37.00 2.77
N ALA A 27 22.24 36.00 1.95
CA ALA A 27 23.21 36.11 0.87
C ALA A 27 22.57 36.84 -0.33
N ASP A 28 23.30 37.81 -0.87
CA ASP A 28 22.92 38.63 -2.03
C ASP A 28 22.72 37.80 -3.31
N PRO A 29 21.83 38.25 -4.23
CA PRO A 29 21.66 37.62 -5.53
C PRO A 29 22.81 37.97 -6.47
N VAL A 30 23.58 36.95 -6.88
CA VAL A 30 24.56 37.06 -7.96
C VAL A 30 23.84 37.25 -9.30
N ARG A 31 24.10 38.40 -9.93
CA ARG A 31 23.71 38.73 -11.30
C ARG A 31 24.95 38.65 -12.22
N THR A 32 24.69 38.41 -13.52
CA THR A 32 25.58 38.39 -14.72
C THR A 32 25.96 36.97 -15.16
N THR A 33 25.86 36.54 -16.43
CA THR A 33 25.81 37.20 -17.75
C THR A 33 25.23 36.20 -18.80
N PRO A 34 24.56 36.62 -19.88
CA PRO A 34 24.15 35.70 -20.95
C PRO A 34 25.28 35.49 -21.98
N SER A 35 25.73 34.25 -22.16
CA SER A 35 26.64 33.88 -23.24
C SER A 35 25.87 33.62 -24.54
N THR A 36 26.24 34.39 -25.56
CA THR A 36 25.86 34.23 -26.96
C THR A 36 26.76 33.18 -27.61
N THR A 37 26.18 32.13 -28.20
CA THR A 37 26.91 31.23 -29.10
C THR A 37 26.06 30.85 -30.32
N THR A 38 26.33 31.58 -31.39
CA THR A 38 26.53 31.16 -32.80
C THR A 38 25.70 30.03 -33.39
N ALA A 39 24.95 30.41 -34.43
CA ALA A 39 24.29 29.57 -35.42
C ALA A 39 25.30 28.79 -36.29
N GLY A 40 25.02 27.50 -36.49
CA GLY A 40 25.64 26.67 -37.52
C GLY A 40 24.55 25.99 -38.35
N SER A 41 24.32 26.49 -39.56
CA SER A 41 23.45 25.88 -40.57
C SER A 41 24.15 24.67 -41.20
N THR A 42 23.47 23.52 -41.29
CA THR A 42 23.79 22.50 -42.31
C THR A 42 22.52 21.83 -42.80
N THR A 43 22.24 22.11 -44.07
CA THR A 43 21.19 21.54 -44.90
C THR A 43 21.62 20.17 -45.40
N ALA A 44 20.79 19.12 -45.27
CA ALA A 44 20.88 17.95 -46.14
C ALA A 44 19.60 17.11 -46.18
N ALA A 45 19.00 17.12 -47.39
CA ALA A 45 18.34 16.02 -48.10
C ALA A 45 17.16 15.25 -47.47
N SER A 46 16.00 15.59 -48.03
CA SER A 46 14.78 14.80 -48.15
C SER A 46 15.03 13.42 -48.80
N SER A 47 14.46 12.36 -48.22
CA SER A 47 14.13 11.14 -48.96
C SER A 47 12.72 10.68 -48.58
N THR A 48 11.83 10.79 -49.55
CA THR A 48 10.46 10.33 -49.55
C THR A 48 10.43 8.83 -49.86
N THR A 49 9.92 8.03 -48.92
CA THR A 49 9.46 6.67 -49.22
C THR A 49 8.00 6.52 -48.82
N THR A 50 7.18 6.55 -49.87
CA THR A 50 5.73 6.33 -49.89
C THR A 50 5.46 4.84 -49.70
N SER A 51 4.71 4.47 -48.65
CA SER A 51 4.16 3.13 -48.47
C SER A 51 2.66 3.12 -48.77
N PRO A 52 2.13 2.06 -49.41
CA PRO A 52 0.79 2.02 -49.99
C PRO A 52 -0.33 1.81 -48.95
N PRO A 53 -1.58 2.26 -49.24
CA PRO A 53 -2.73 2.03 -48.37
C PRO A 53 -3.39 0.69 -48.70
N SER A 54 -3.57 -0.18 -47.70
CA SER A 54 -4.42 -1.38 -47.74
C SER A 54 -4.55 -1.87 -46.30
N SER A 55 -5.69 -2.19 -45.70
CA SER A 55 -7.03 -2.53 -46.19
C SER A 55 -8.04 -2.30 -45.06
N THR A 56 -9.20 -1.77 -45.41
CA THR A 56 -10.40 -1.67 -44.55
C THR A 56 -10.86 -3.05 -44.12
N ALA A 57 -10.75 -3.38 -42.83
CA ALA A 57 -11.37 -4.58 -42.26
C ALA A 57 -12.70 -4.19 -41.60
N THR A 58 -13.76 -4.81 -42.14
CA THR A 58 -15.16 -4.67 -41.79
C THR A 58 -15.46 -5.16 -40.37
N THR A 59 -16.38 -4.44 -39.72
CA THR A 59 -17.01 -4.71 -38.43
C THR A 59 -17.42 -6.17 -38.20
N SER A 60 -17.03 -6.73 -37.04
CA SER A 60 -17.80 -7.79 -36.38
C SER A 60 -18.01 -7.36 -34.92
N SER A 61 -19.22 -6.86 -34.64
CA SER A 61 -19.70 -6.58 -33.29
C SER A 61 -19.83 -7.88 -32.53
N THR A 62 -18.89 -8.16 -31.63
CA THR A 62 -19.01 -9.22 -30.64
C THR A 62 -20.27 -8.95 -29.80
N PRO A 63 -21.19 -9.91 -29.65
CA PRO A 63 -22.36 -9.74 -28.79
C PRO A 63 -21.91 -9.40 -27.37
N ALA A 64 -22.53 -8.38 -26.79
CA ALA A 64 -22.41 -8.06 -25.37
C ALA A 64 -22.72 -9.31 -24.56
N GLY A 65 -21.68 -9.91 -23.99
CA GLY A 65 -21.81 -11.01 -23.05
C GLY A 65 -22.69 -10.54 -21.90
N SER A 66 -23.77 -11.28 -21.67
CA SER A 66 -24.61 -11.21 -20.48
C SER A 66 -23.74 -11.06 -19.23
N PRO A 67 -24.14 -10.27 -18.21
CA PRO A 67 -23.38 -10.19 -16.97
C PRO A 67 -23.31 -11.59 -16.37
N SER A 68 -22.13 -12.21 -16.44
CA SER A 68 -21.82 -13.40 -15.66
C SER A 68 -21.94 -13.00 -14.21
N THR A 69 -22.81 -13.69 -13.47
CA THR A 69 -22.75 -13.72 -12.01
C THR A 69 -21.29 -13.93 -11.57
N PRO A 70 -20.73 -13.10 -10.68
CA PRO A 70 -19.42 -13.37 -10.09
C PRO A 70 -19.45 -14.74 -9.39
N PRO A 71 -18.39 -15.56 -9.48
CA PRO A 71 -18.37 -16.85 -8.81
C PRO A 71 -18.42 -16.64 -7.29
N ALA A 72 -19.28 -17.39 -6.61
CA ALA A 72 -19.18 -17.53 -5.16
C ALA A 72 -17.81 -18.15 -4.83
N GLY A 73 -16.94 -17.38 -4.15
CA GLY A 73 -15.66 -17.84 -3.61
C GLY A 73 -14.73 -18.42 -4.67
N ARG A 74 -14.07 -17.55 -5.45
CA ARG A 74 -12.85 -17.98 -6.13
C ARG A 74 -11.87 -18.44 -5.04
N SER A 75 -11.62 -19.74 -4.91
CA SER A 75 -10.40 -20.22 -4.28
C SER A 75 -9.26 -19.59 -5.10
N GLY A 76 -8.53 -18.65 -4.51
CA GLY A 76 -7.42 -17.97 -5.18
C GLY A 76 -6.50 -19.00 -5.84
N ALA A 77 -5.86 -18.66 -6.96
CA ALA A 77 -4.86 -19.54 -7.59
C ALA A 77 -3.56 -19.67 -6.74
N GLY A 78 -3.60 -19.21 -5.48
CA GLY A 78 -2.53 -19.29 -4.48
C GLY A 78 -2.75 -20.39 -3.45
N ARG A 79 -1.94 -20.39 -2.39
CA ARG A 79 -1.91 -21.43 -1.34
C ARG A 79 -3.15 -21.45 -0.42
N CYS A 80 -3.98 -20.41 -0.47
CA CYS A 80 -5.10 -20.25 0.43
C CYS A 80 -6.34 -20.98 -0.10
N PRO A 81 -6.98 -21.85 0.69
CA PRO A 81 -8.19 -22.57 0.26
C PRO A 81 -9.42 -21.65 0.11
N ALA A 82 -9.38 -20.47 0.73
CA ALA A 82 -10.39 -19.43 0.68
C ALA A 82 -9.70 -18.05 0.70
N TYR A 83 -10.25 -17.08 1.42
CA TYR A 83 -9.61 -15.80 1.67
C TYR A 83 -8.22 -15.94 2.29
N PRO A 84 -7.26 -15.07 1.94
CA PRO A 84 -5.95 -15.08 2.55
C PRO A 84 -6.02 -14.95 4.07
N ASN A 85 -5.19 -15.71 4.77
CA ASN A 85 -5.07 -15.65 6.22
C ASN A 85 -3.62 -15.98 6.63
N PRO A 86 -3.24 -15.74 7.90
CA PRO A 86 -1.85 -15.92 8.33
C PRO A 86 -1.26 -17.31 8.09
N SER A 87 -2.08 -18.36 8.00
CA SER A 87 -1.60 -19.74 7.83
C SER A 87 -1.20 -20.09 6.39
N CYS A 88 -1.63 -19.30 5.40
CA CYS A 88 -1.41 -19.57 3.98
C CYS A 88 -0.69 -18.44 3.23
N THR A 89 -0.53 -17.27 3.85
CA THR A 89 0.30 -16.15 3.37
C THR A 89 1.65 -16.09 4.06
N GLY A 90 2.58 -15.33 3.52
CA GLY A 90 3.90 -15.10 4.11
C GLY A 90 4.94 -16.13 3.65
N VAL A 91 6.06 -16.17 4.36
CA VAL A 91 7.12 -17.16 4.11
C VAL A 91 6.54 -18.58 4.17
N PRO A 92 6.73 -19.43 3.14
CA PRO A 92 6.26 -20.81 3.18
C PRO A 92 6.84 -21.55 4.41
N PRO A 93 6.02 -22.32 5.15
CA PRO A 93 6.51 -23.13 6.27
C PRO A 93 7.67 -24.04 5.86
N GLY A 94 8.71 -24.08 6.69
CA GLY A 94 9.92 -24.89 6.44
C GLY A 94 10.95 -24.26 5.49
N THR A 95 10.71 -23.04 4.99
CA THR A 95 11.71 -22.30 4.22
C THR A 95 12.94 -22.02 5.09
N LYS A 96 14.13 -22.36 4.58
CA LYS A 96 15.39 -22.04 5.23
C LYS A 96 15.86 -20.67 4.76
N LEU A 97 15.80 -19.69 5.65
CA LEU A 97 16.19 -18.33 5.33
C LEU A 97 17.70 -18.13 5.49
N LYS A 98 18.29 -17.40 4.54
CA LYS A 98 19.65 -16.88 4.63
C LYS A 98 19.60 -15.43 5.10
N ASP A 99 20.28 -15.12 6.20
CA ASP A 99 20.40 -13.74 6.66
C ASP A 99 21.19 -12.90 5.65
N LEU A 100 20.66 -11.72 5.32
CA LEU A 100 21.36 -10.67 4.60
C LEU A 100 21.72 -9.55 5.57
N ALA A 101 23.02 -9.29 5.70
CA ALA A 101 23.51 -8.20 6.51
C ALA A 101 23.16 -6.85 5.87
N PRO A 102 22.86 -5.81 6.67
CA PRO A 102 22.65 -4.46 6.15
C PRO A 102 23.81 -3.99 5.26
N ASN A 103 23.48 -3.26 4.19
CA ASN A 103 24.46 -2.70 3.25
C ASN A 103 24.28 -1.19 3.02
N VAL A 104 23.49 -0.54 3.88
CA VAL A 104 23.29 0.92 3.90
C VAL A 104 24.11 1.55 5.04
N PRO A 105 24.55 2.82 4.91
CA PRO A 105 25.43 3.46 5.90
C PRO A 105 24.89 3.50 7.33
N ASP A 106 23.57 3.68 7.48
CA ASP A 106 22.91 3.78 8.79
C ASP A 106 22.67 2.42 9.45
N GLY A 107 22.99 1.32 8.74
CA GLY A 107 22.95 -0.05 9.26
C GLY A 107 21.54 -0.61 9.49
N ASP A 108 20.51 0.09 9.05
CA ASP A 108 19.10 -0.21 9.32
C ASP A 108 18.39 -0.95 8.17
N GLY A 109 19.10 -1.27 7.08
CA GLY A 109 18.47 -1.91 5.93
C GLY A 109 19.39 -2.55 4.90
N TYR A 110 18.75 -3.25 3.98
CA TYR A 110 19.35 -3.87 2.81
C TYR A 110 18.82 -3.18 1.56
N ARG A 111 19.71 -2.61 0.76
CA ARG A 111 19.44 -1.91 -0.48
C ARG A 111 19.79 -2.76 -1.69
N VAL A 112 18.83 -2.90 -2.58
CA VAL A 112 19.01 -3.56 -3.89
C VAL A 112 19.29 -2.49 -4.95
N THR A 113 20.40 -2.65 -5.66
CA THR A 113 20.85 -1.70 -6.71
C THR A 113 20.95 -2.31 -8.10
N ASP A 114 20.81 -3.64 -8.21
CA ASP A 114 20.92 -4.36 -9.48
C ASP A 114 19.54 -4.63 -10.08
N ASN A 115 19.34 -4.24 -11.34
CA ASN A 115 18.09 -4.51 -12.05
C ASN A 115 17.89 -6.02 -12.23
N GLY A 116 16.66 -6.50 -12.05
CA GLY A 116 16.33 -7.91 -12.18
C GLY A 116 16.86 -8.79 -11.03
N ALA A 117 17.36 -8.18 -9.94
CA ALA A 117 17.81 -8.93 -8.78
C ALA A 117 16.69 -9.80 -8.20
N VAL A 118 17.06 -10.98 -7.70
CA VAL A 118 16.15 -11.92 -7.05
C VAL A 118 16.61 -12.16 -5.63
N LEU A 119 15.80 -11.73 -4.67
CA LEU A 119 15.94 -12.08 -3.25
C LEU A 119 15.02 -13.28 -2.98
N ASP A 120 15.60 -14.45 -2.79
CA ASP A 120 14.85 -15.69 -2.56
C ASP A 120 15.31 -16.36 -1.28
N SER A 121 14.36 -16.67 -0.40
CA SER A 121 14.62 -17.37 0.86
C SER A 121 15.63 -16.62 1.72
N VAL A 122 15.46 -15.30 1.85
CA VAL A 122 16.33 -14.44 2.67
C VAL A 122 15.61 -13.86 3.87
N HIS A 123 16.37 -13.52 4.89
CA HIS A 123 15.92 -12.77 6.04
C HIS A 123 16.67 -11.44 6.11
N ILE A 124 15.92 -10.33 6.17
CA ILE A 124 16.44 -8.98 6.34
C ILE A 124 15.86 -8.44 7.66
N ALA A 125 16.72 -8.22 8.65
CA ALA A 125 16.32 -7.79 9.99
C ALA A 125 15.86 -6.32 10.07
N GLY A 126 16.04 -5.56 8.98
CA GLY A 126 15.68 -4.16 8.86
C GLY A 126 14.86 -3.88 7.60
N ASN A 127 15.02 -2.68 7.07
CA ASN A 127 14.29 -2.20 5.91
C ASN A 127 14.82 -2.83 4.62
N LEU A 128 13.94 -3.09 3.64
CA LEU A 128 14.34 -3.46 2.28
C LEU A 128 14.10 -2.25 1.36
N LEU A 129 15.20 -1.69 0.85
CA LEU A 129 15.16 -0.54 -0.06
C LEU A 129 15.38 -1.01 -1.50
N ILE A 130 14.37 -0.89 -2.34
CA ILE A 130 14.42 -1.25 -3.75
C ILE A 130 14.79 0.01 -4.56
N THR A 131 16.01 0.03 -5.09
CA THR A 131 16.50 1.14 -5.92
C THR A 131 16.92 0.68 -7.31
N ALA A 132 16.28 -0.40 -7.78
CA ALA A 132 16.53 -1.04 -9.07
C ALA A 132 15.23 -1.62 -9.63
N TYR A 133 15.13 -1.69 -10.95
CA TYR A 133 13.92 -2.14 -11.64
C TYR A 133 13.81 -3.67 -11.71
N ASN A 134 12.57 -4.16 -11.76
CA ASN A 134 12.21 -5.56 -11.94
C ASN A 134 12.80 -6.48 -10.87
N VAL A 135 12.92 -6.00 -9.63
CA VAL A 135 13.37 -6.83 -8.52
C VAL A 135 12.29 -7.84 -8.14
N THR A 136 12.69 -9.08 -7.89
CA THR A 136 11.80 -10.10 -7.34
C THR A 136 12.22 -10.44 -5.91
N VAL A 137 11.29 -10.33 -4.97
CA VAL A 137 11.44 -10.80 -3.59
C VAL A 137 10.50 -11.98 -3.42
N ARG A 138 11.01 -13.14 -3.00
CA ARG A 138 10.16 -14.32 -2.79
C ARG A 138 10.59 -15.17 -1.62
N ASN A 139 9.64 -15.85 -0.98
CA ASN A 139 9.89 -16.76 0.14
C ASN A 139 10.72 -16.11 1.27
N SER A 140 10.61 -14.79 1.47
CA SER A 140 11.55 -14.02 2.29
C SER A 140 10.87 -13.36 3.48
N GLN A 141 11.63 -13.14 4.55
CA GLN A 141 11.23 -12.38 5.74
C GLN A 141 11.92 -11.02 5.72
N ILE A 142 11.15 -9.95 5.83
CA ILE A 142 11.64 -8.59 5.98
C ILE A 142 11.03 -8.06 7.28
N ASP A 143 11.86 -7.71 8.25
CA ASP A 143 11.39 -7.30 9.58
C ASP A 143 10.99 -5.82 9.65
N GLY A 144 11.53 -4.98 8.77
CA GLY A 144 11.08 -3.61 8.55
C GLY A 144 10.10 -3.52 7.38
N TRP A 145 9.98 -2.32 6.82
CA TRP A 145 9.21 -2.08 5.60
C TRP A 145 9.97 -2.43 4.30
N VAL A 146 9.22 -2.56 3.22
CA VAL A 146 9.72 -2.66 1.84
C VAL A 146 9.33 -1.39 1.10
N ASP A 147 10.32 -0.64 0.64
CA ASP A 147 10.14 0.65 -0.02
C ASP A 147 10.82 0.67 -1.40
N ASP A 148 10.09 1.13 -2.42
CA ASP A 148 10.58 1.32 -3.78
C ASP A 148 10.75 2.79 -4.18
N GLN A 149 10.53 3.73 -3.26
CA GLN A 149 10.75 5.13 -3.52
C GLN A 149 12.23 5.49 -3.28
N TYR A 150 12.89 6.05 -4.29
CA TYR A 150 14.24 6.58 -4.10
C TYR A 150 14.49 7.81 -4.97
N GLY A 151 14.85 8.92 -4.33
CA GLY A 151 14.89 10.22 -4.98
C GLY A 151 13.47 10.65 -5.41
N ASN A 152 13.32 11.08 -6.66
CA ASN A 152 12.04 11.56 -7.21
C ASN A 152 11.29 10.48 -8.02
N GLY A 153 11.57 9.20 -7.80
CA GLY A 153 11.02 8.11 -8.61
C GLY A 153 10.76 6.82 -7.84
N TYR A 154 10.05 5.92 -8.52
CA TYR A 154 9.66 4.60 -8.03
C TYR A 154 10.30 3.50 -8.87
N TYR A 155 10.67 2.38 -8.24
CA TYR A 155 11.35 1.26 -8.89
C TYR A 155 10.47 0.00 -8.89
N SER A 156 10.27 -0.61 -10.06
CA SER A 156 9.36 -1.74 -10.16
C SER A 156 9.85 -2.98 -9.39
N PHE A 157 8.97 -3.59 -8.60
CA PHE A 157 9.27 -4.89 -7.98
C PHE A 157 8.07 -5.82 -7.87
N THR A 158 8.36 -7.09 -7.60
CA THR A 158 7.37 -8.12 -7.31
C THR A 158 7.76 -8.81 -6.00
N ILE A 159 6.83 -8.90 -5.05
CA ILE A 159 7.00 -9.60 -3.78
C ILE A 159 5.99 -10.76 -3.68
N LEU A 160 6.51 -11.98 -3.47
CA LEU A 160 5.73 -13.22 -3.52
C LEU A 160 5.94 -14.03 -2.25
N ASP A 161 4.87 -14.55 -1.64
CA ASP A 161 4.95 -15.56 -0.58
C ASP A 161 5.97 -15.16 0.51
N SER A 162 5.92 -13.91 0.95
CA SER A 162 6.91 -13.30 1.83
C SER A 162 6.23 -12.59 2.99
N THR A 163 6.91 -12.53 4.12
CA THR A 163 6.42 -11.87 5.33
C THR A 163 7.13 -10.53 5.49
N VAL A 164 6.34 -9.50 5.79
CA VAL A 164 6.81 -8.13 6.03
C VAL A 164 6.34 -7.68 7.42
N GLY A 165 7.29 -7.22 8.22
CA GLY A 165 7.11 -6.83 9.60
C GLY A 165 7.51 -7.91 10.62
N LYS A 166 7.98 -7.43 11.77
CA LYS A 166 8.33 -8.25 12.95
C LYS A 166 7.10 -8.98 13.51
N PRO A 167 7.28 -10.08 14.29
CA PRO A 167 6.16 -10.77 14.93
C PRO A 167 5.51 -9.99 16.09
N THR A 168 6.19 -8.95 16.60
CA THR A 168 5.69 -8.11 17.70
C THR A 168 6.07 -6.64 17.47
N GLY A 169 5.38 -5.76 18.20
CA GLY A 169 5.55 -4.31 18.08
C GLY A 169 4.53 -3.69 17.13
N CYS A 170 4.72 -2.42 16.82
CA CYS A 170 3.96 -1.73 15.79
C CYS A 170 4.84 -0.66 15.15
N ASP A 171 5.13 -0.82 13.86
CA ASP A 171 5.81 0.19 13.06
C ASP A 171 4.76 1.15 12.48
N SER A 172 4.97 2.46 12.67
CA SER A 172 4.06 3.49 12.13
C SER A 172 4.22 3.70 10.62
N LEU A 173 5.20 3.07 9.97
CA LEU A 173 5.38 3.10 8.51
C LEU A 173 4.58 1.98 7.81
N PRO A 174 4.29 2.13 6.50
CA PRO A 174 3.69 1.06 5.71
C PRO A 174 4.56 -0.19 5.67
N GLY A 175 3.95 -1.37 5.53
CA GLY A 175 4.66 -2.61 5.31
C GLY A 175 5.28 -2.67 3.91
N VAL A 176 4.45 -2.52 2.87
CA VAL A 176 4.91 -2.61 1.46
C VAL A 176 4.46 -1.38 0.68
N GLY A 177 5.39 -0.76 -0.04
CA GLY A 177 5.09 0.39 -0.87
C GLY A 177 6.28 0.83 -1.73
N GLN A 178 6.18 1.99 -2.40
CA GLN A 178 5.01 2.86 -2.48
C GLN A 178 4.41 2.93 -3.88
N GLY A 179 5.21 2.72 -4.93
CA GLY A 179 4.92 3.28 -6.24
C GLY A 179 4.49 2.32 -7.33
N SER A 180 5.26 1.24 -7.52
CA SER A 180 5.10 0.32 -8.66
C SER A 180 5.46 -1.09 -8.25
N PHE A 181 4.45 -1.86 -7.83
CA PHE A 181 4.71 -3.20 -7.32
C PHE A 181 3.58 -4.19 -7.53
N THR A 182 3.96 -5.47 -7.56
CA THR A 182 3.03 -6.59 -7.45
C THR A 182 3.29 -7.35 -6.16
N ALA A 183 2.28 -7.47 -5.30
CA ALA A 183 2.30 -8.29 -4.10
C ALA A 183 1.36 -9.48 -4.25
N ARG A 184 1.85 -10.71 -4.01
CA ARG A 184 1.02 -11.92 -3.99
C ARG A 184 1.37 -12.88 -2.87
N GLY A 185 0.38 -13.38 -2.12
CA GLY A 185 0.64 -14.31 -1.03
C GLY A 185 1.41 -13.67 0.13
N VAL A 186 1.43 -12.34 0.22
CA VAL A 186 2.22 -11.60 1.22
C VAL A 186 1.49 -11.58 2.54
N LEU A 187 2.23 -11.73 3.64
CA LEU A 187 1.75 -11.48 4.99
C LEU A 187 2.37 -10.18 5.48
N VAL A 188 1.56 -9.15 5.70
CA VAL A 188 1.96 -7.93 6.39
C VAL A 188 1.45 -7.97 7.83
N GLN A 189 2.32 -7.74 8.79
CA GLN A 189 1.99 -7.75 10.21
C GLN A 189 2.71 -6.63 10.95
N ASN A 190 2.09 -6.12 12.01
CA ASN A 190 2.72 -5.15 12.92
C ASN A 190 3.23 -3.88 12.23
N HIS A 191 2.55 -3.48 11.14
CA HIS A 191 2.63 -2.16 10.53
C HIS A 191 1.30 -1.44 10.70
N SER A 192 1.34 -0.12 10.87
CA SER A 192 0.16 0.72 10.91
C SER A 192 -0.50 0.84 9.54
N HIS A 193 0.25 0.68 8.46
CA HIS A 193 -0.33 0.59 7.13
C HIS A 193 0.11 -0.71 6.47
N GLY A 194 -0.82 -1.48 5.90
CA GLY A 194 -0.50 -2.75 5.24
C GLY A 194 0.29 -2.49 3.95
N PHE A 195 -0.38 -1.81 3.03
CA PHE A 195 0.16 -1.43 1.74
C PHE A 195 0.03 0.08 1.53
N GLN A 196 0.94 0.68 0.77
CA GLN A 196 0.81 2.07 0.33
C GLN A 196 0.90 2.17 -1.19
N ALA A 197 0.01 2.98 -1.76
CA ALA A 197 -0.15 3.21 -3.18
C ALA A 197 0.01 4.69 -3.50
N GLY A 198 1.26 5.13 -3.64
CA GLY A 198 1.62 6.50 -4.01
C GLY A 198 1.99 6.72 -5.47
N GLY A 199 2.19 5.65 -6.23
CA GLY A 199 2.54 5.70 -7.66
C GLY A 199 1.51 5.02 -8.57
N SER A 200 1.98 4.40 -9.64
CA SER A 200 1.15 3.70 -10.62
C SER A 200 1.52 2.22 -10.75
N ASP A 201 0.53 1.41 -11.10
CA ASP A 201 0.68 -0.05 -11.28
C ASP A 201 0.95 -0.79 -9.96
N VAL A 202 0.13 -0.51 -8.95
CA VAL A 202 0.12 -1.23 -7.68
C VAL A 202 -0.90 -2.36 -7.75
N ASN A 203 -0.42 -3.59 -7.60
CA ASN A 203 -1.21 -4.81 -7.78
C ASN A 203 -1.07 -5.70 -6.55
N VAL A 204 -2.08 -5.75 -5.69
CA VAL A 204 -2.09 -6.56 -4.46
C VAL A 204 -3.11 -7.67 -4.60
N HIS A 205 -2.64 -8.92 -4.55
CA HIS A 205 -3.45 -10.11 -4.78
C HIS A 205 -3.22 -11.16 -3.71
N ASP A 206 -4.24 -11.93 -3.35
CA ASP A 206 -4.08 -13.13 -2.50
C ASP A 206 -3.24 -12.88 -1.23
N SER A 207 -3.28 -11.68 -0.67
CA SER A 207 -2.40 -11.24 0.43
C SER A 207 -3.20 -10.91 1.69
N TYR A 208 -2.52 -10.95 2.84
CA TYR A 208 -3.10 -10.72 4.15
C TYR A 208 -2.36 -9.57 4.84
N ALA A 209 -3.10 -8.64 5.43
CA ALA A 209 -2.55 -7.62 6.30
C ALA A 209 -3.30 -7.58 7.64
N ARG A 210 -2.56 -7.72 8.74
CA ARG A 210 -3.05 -7.40 10.09
C ARG A 210 -2.46 -6.10 10.55
N ILE A 211 -3.34 -5.12 10.68
CA ILE A 211 -2.95 -3.77 11.04
C ILE A 211 -2.79 -3.66 12.55
N CYS A 212 -1.78 -2.90 12.97
CA CYS A 212 -1.62 -2.42 14.34
C CYS A 212 -1.76 -0.90 14.35
N SER A 213 -1.70 -0.26 15.51
CA SER A 213 -1.62 1.20 15.58
C SER A 213 -0.84 1.66 16.80
N ASN A 214 -0.11 2.75 16.64
CA ASN A 214 0.40 3.59 17.71
C ASN A 214 -0.52 4.83 17.89
N PRO A 215 -0.49 5.50 19.06
CA PRO A 215 -1.30 6.69 19.28
C PRO A 215 -1.04 7.78 18.22
N GLY A 216 -2.10 8.25 17.56
CA GLY A 216 -2.01 9.26 16.50
C GLY A 216 -1.74 8.71 15.10
N ASP A 217 -1.62 7.40 14.93
CA ASP A 217 -1.56 6.80 13.59
C ASP A 217 -2.89 6.97 12.84
N HIS A 218 -2.81 6.91 11.52
CA HIS A 218 -3.95 6.85 10.60
C HIS A 218 -3.98 5.49 9.91
N SER A 219 -3.99 4.43 10.70
CA SER A 219 -3.69 3.08 10.22
C SER A 219 -4.68 2.58 9.16
N ASP A 220 -4.16 1.98 8.08
CA ASP A 220 -4.93 1.56 6.90
C ASP A 220 -4.49 0.19 6.38
N GLY A 221 -5.43 -0.63 5.91
CA GLY A 221 -5.12 -1.86 5.16
C GLY A 221 -4.35 -1.55 3.87
N ILE A 222 -4.86 -0.59 3.09
CA ILE A 222 -4.14 0.09 2.01
C ILE A 222 -4.43 1.59 2.05
N GLN A 223 -3.40 2.40 1.83
CA GLN A 223 -3.50 3.84 1.73
C GLN A 223 -3.05 4.35 0.36
N SER A 224 -3.85 5.18 -0.30
CA SER A 224 -3.33 6.02 -1.39
C SER A 224 -2.50 7.18 -0.82
N TYR A 225 -1.32 7.43 -1.38
CA TYR A 225 -0.45 8.53 -0.93
C TYR A 225 0.05 9.38 -2.11
N GLY A 226 -0.70 10.42 -2.47
CA GLY A 226 -0.47 11.20 -3.67
C GLY A 226 -1.21 10.65 -4.90
N ALA A 227 -0.77 11.06 -6.09
CA ALA A 227 -1.49 10.77 -7.32
C ALA A 227 -1.01 9.48 -8.00
N GLY A 228 -1.95 8.65 -8.44
CA GLY A 228 -1.63 7.33 -9.02
C GLY A 228 -2.60 6.84 -10.08
N ASN A 229 -2.25 5.72 -10.70
CA ASN A 229 -3.06 5.07 -11.73
C ASN A 229 -2.91 3.55 -11.65
N ASN A 230 -3.98 2.83 -12.00
CA ASN A 230 -4.00 1.38 -12.07
C ASN A 230 -3.65 0.72 -10.72
N ILE A 231 -4.51 0.97 -9.74
CA ILE A 231 -4.44 0.35 -8.41
C ILE A 231 -5.41 -0.82 -8.39
N VAL A 232 -4.91 -2.02 -8.10
CA VAL A 232 -5.68 -3.26 -8.06
C VAL A 232 -5.50 -3.92 -6.70
N LEU A 233 -6.62 -4.18 -6.03
CA LEU A 233 -6.72 -5.00 -4.83
C LEU A 233 -7.71 -6.12 -5.12
N ASP A 234 -7.21 -7.33 -5.35
CA ASP A 234 -8.06 -8.48 -5.62
C ASP A 234 -7.80 -9.65 -4.68
N HIS A 235 -8.86 -10.15 -4.03
CA HIS A 235 -8.78 -11.36 -3.20
C HIS A 235 -7.78 -11.26 -2.05
N ASN A 236 -7.78 -10.13 -1.33
CA ASN A 236 -6.98 -9.93 -0.11
C ASN A 236 -7.83 -10.04 1.16
N THR A 237 -7.16 -10.17 2.30
CA THR A 237 -7.77 -9.97 3.62
C THR A 237 -7.08 -8.83 4.35
N LEU A 238 -7.84 -7.79 4.68
CA LEU A 238 -7.34 -6.62 5.40
C LEU A 238 -8.11 -6.51 6.72
N ASP A 239 -7.41 -6.68 7.84
CA ASP A 239 -8.00 -6.77 9.18
C ASP A 239 -7.45 -5.71 10.14
N GLU A 240 -8.32 -4.76 10.49
CA GLU A 240 -8.11 -3.67 11.43
C GLU A 240 -8.88 -3.86 12.75
N ARG A 241 -9.46 -5.03 13.00
CA ARG A 241 -10.21 -5.26 14.23
C ARG A 241 -9.32 -5.19 15.47
N GLY A 242 -9.83 -4.54 16.51
CA GLY A 242 -9.14 -4.43 17.81
C GLY A 242 -8.00 -3.42 17.81
N VAL A 243 -7.96 -2.54 16.82
CA VAL A 243 -7.00 -1.44 16.66
C VAL A 243 -7.75 -0.12 16.93
N LYS A 244 -7.07 0.90 17.48
CA LYS A 244 -7.72 2.13 17.99
C LYS A 244 -7.50 3.34 17.09
N ASP A 245 -6.27 3.57 16.66
CA ASP A 245 -5.88 4.73 15.87
C ASP A 245 -5.85 4.30 14.39
N ILE A 246 -7.05 4.18 13.80
CA ILE A 246 -7.31 3.61 12.48
C ILE A 246 -8.11 4.54 11.58
N THR A 247 -8.03 4.31 10.28
CA THR A 247 -8.88 4.96 9.28
C THR A 247 -9.69 3.93 8.51
N ALA A 248 -9.11 3.13 7.60
CA ALA A 248 -9.85 2.13 6.84
C ALA A 248 -9.00 0.98 6.27
N PRO A 249 -9.55 -0.27 6.22
CA PRO A 249 -8.94 -1.35 5.43
C PRO A 249 -8.70 -0.96 3.98
N VAL A 250 -9.57 -0.13 3.37
CA VAL A 250 -9.34 0.44 2.04
C VAL A 250 -9.50 1.96 2.11
N PHE A 251 -8.38 2.69 2.10
CA PHE A 251 -8.33 4.14 2.10
C PHE A 251 -7.68 4.69 0.83
N LEU A 252 -8.47 4.76 -0.24
CA LEU A 252 -8.05 5.29 -1.55
C LEU A 252 -8.77 6.62 -1.81
N THR A 253 -8.25 7.69 -1.20
CA THR A 253 -8.94 9.00 -1.14
C THR A 253 -8.17 10.16 -1.76
N ASP A 254 -6.92 9.93 -2.18
CA ASP A 254 -6.14 10.85 -3.00
C ASP A 254 -6.48 10.70 -4.48
N GLN A 255 -5.97 11.60 -5.32
CA GLN A 255 -6.28 11.63 -6.75
C GLN A 255 -5.74 10.38 -7.47
N GLN A 256 -6.62 9.42 -7.73
CA GLN A 256 -6.28 8.23 -8.51
C GLN A 256 -6.89 8.33 -9.92
N ASN A 257 -6.52 7.42 -10.83
CA ASN A 257 -7.16 7.33 -12.13
C ASN A 257 -8.01 6.07 -12.27
N ASN A 258 -7.38 4.89 -12.39
CA ASN A 258 -8.08 3.60 -12.41
C ASN A 258 -7.88 2.84 -11.10
N VAL A 259 -8.97 2.42 -10.46
CA VAL A 259 -8.99 1.69 -9.19
C VAL A 259 -9.92 0.48 -9.30
N THR A 260 -9.42 -0.68 -8.89
CA THR A 260 -10.18 -1.94 -8.82
C THR A 260 -10.02 -2.55 -7.44
N VAL A 261 -11.11 -2.66 -6.68
CA VAL A 261 -11.14 -3.29 -5.35
C VAL A 261 -12.14 -4.45 -5.42
N THR A 262 -11.63 -5.65 -5.61
CA THR A 262 -12.46 -6.82 -5.89
C THR A 262 -12.22 -8.00 -4.97
N ASN A 263 -13.29 -8.70 -4.64
CA ASN A 263 -13.21 -9.99 -3.95
C ASN A 263 -12.39 -9.97 -2.65
N ASN A 264 -12.28 -8.84 -1.93
CA ASN A 264 -11.50 -8.77 -0.68
C ASN A 264 -12.37 -9.10 0.55
N LEU A 265 -11.78 -9.66 1.59
CA LEU A 265 -12.36 -9.77 2.93
C LEU A 265 -11.84 -8.61 3.78
N LEU A 266 -12.75 -7.77 4.27
CA LEU A 266 -12.41 -6.54 4.96
C LEU A 266 -13.03 -6.55 6.35
N ALA A 267 -12.26 -6.14 7.36
CA ALA A 267 -12.72 -6.09 8.73
C ALA A 267 -12.11 -4.89 9.46
N GLY A 268 -12.91 -4.16 10.23
CA GLY A 268 -12.41 -2.98 10.94
C GLY A 268 -12.58 -1.67 10.18
N GLY A 269 -11.89 -0.64 10.65
CA GLY A 269 -11.94 0.73 10.13
C GLY A 269 -13.01 1.59 10.77
N THR A 270 -12.80 2.90 10.70
CA THR A 270 -13.85 3.89 11.00
C THR A 270 -14.96 3.79 9.96
N TYR A 271 -14.56 3.90 8.69
CA TYR A 271 -15.28 3.47 7.50
C TYR A 271 -14.46 2.46 6.74
N SER A 272 -14.99 1.26 6.51
CA SER A 272 -14.13 0.18 6.04
C SER A 272 -13.68 0.33 4.57
N ILE A 273 -14.54 0.89 3.71
CA ILE A 273 -14.24 1.15 2.29
C ILE A 273 -14.39 2.64 2.00
N GLN A 274 -13.28 3.26 1.66
CA GLN A 274 -13.21 4.63 1.19
C GLN A 274 -12.49 4.69 -0.17
N VAL A 275 -13.27 4.72 -1.25
CA VAL A 275 -12.78 4.97 -2.61
C VAL A 275 -13.34 6.30 -3.08
N LYS A 276 -12.47 7.29 -3.21
CA LYS A 276 -12.80 8.69 -3.53
C LYS A 276 -11.82 9.22 -4.58
N LYS A 277 -12.15 10.36 -5.17
CA LYS A 277 -11.27 11.16 -6.06
C LYS A 277 -10.55 10.35 -7.15
N PHE A 278 -11.29 9.88 -8.15
CA PHE A 278 -10.71 9.21 -9.32
C PHE A 278 -11.07 9.93 -10.64
N GLY A 279 -10.11 9.99 -11.57
CA GLY A 279 -10.29 10.58 -12.91
C GLY A 279 -10.77 9.58 -13.96
N GLY A 280 -10.58 8.28 -13.72
CA GLY A 280 -10.87 7.19 -14.64
C GLY A 280 -11.97 6.27 -14.10
N THR A 281 -11.72 4.96 -14.10
CA THR A 281 -12.72 3.97 -13.65
C THR A 281 -12.47 3.55 -12.20
N ALA A 282 -13.53 3.53 -11.39
CA ALA A 282 -13.54 2.83 -10.11
C ALA A 282 -14.48 1.62 -10.14
N VAL A 283 -13.97 0.45 -9.80
CA VAL A 283 -14.73 -0.79 -9.65
C VAL A 283 -14.58 -1.31 -8.23
N VAL A 284 -15.70 -1.52 -7.54
CA VAL A 284 -15.73 -2.11 -6.20
C VAL A 284 -16.76 -3.23 -6.21
N THR A 285 -16.32 -4.47 -6.37
CA THR A 285 -17.24 -5.61 -6.52
C THR A 285 -16.79 -6.89 -5.83
N GLY A 286 -17.74 -7.71 -5.37
CA GLY A 286 -17.42 -9.03 -4.81
C GLY A 286 -16.78 -9.00 -3.42
N ASN A 287 -16.67 -7.83 -2.77
CA ASN A 287 -16.03 -7.72 -1.46
C ASN A 287 -16.94 -8.25 -0.35
N ARG A 288 -16.32 -8.72 0.73
CA ARG A 288 -16.97 -9.33 1.89
C ARG A 288 -16.59 -8.52 3.12
N MET A 289 -17.56 -7.84 3.70
CA MET A 289 -17.37 -7.02 4.90
C MET A 289 -17.72 -7.83 6.14
N VAL A 290 -16.80 -7.92 7.10
CA VAL A 290 -17.07 -8.61 8.37
C VAL A 290 -18.10 -7.82 9.17
N ASP A 291 -19.22 -8.47 9.50
CA ASP A 291 -20.35 -7.90 10.23
C ASP A 291 -19.90 -7.27 11.56
N LYS A 292 -20.41 -6.07 11.85
CA LYS A 292 -20.17 -5.31 13.09
C LYS A 292 -18.69 -5.10 13.42
N SER A 293 -17.84 -5.03 12.40
CA SER A 293 -16.40 -4.80 12.60
C SER A 293 -15.97 -3.35 12.48
N TRP A 294 -16.77 -2.48 11.86
CA TRP A 294 -16.50 -1.05 11.67
C TRP A 294 -16.99 -0.19 12.84
N GLU A 295 -16.45 1.03 12.98
CA GLU A 295 -16.88 1.97 14.02
C GLU A 295 -18.09 2.84 13.64
N TYR A 296 -18.08 3.43 12.44
CA TYR A 296 -19.12 4.36 12.00
C TYR A 296 -20.08 3.72 11.01
N ALA A 297 -19.58 3.39 9.81
CA ALA A 297 -20.34 2.69 8.78
C ALA A 297 -19.39 1.87 7.90
N PRO A 298 -19.86 0.86 7.15
CA PRO A 298 -18.94 0.03 6.37
C PRO A 298 -18.37 0.73 5.13
N VAL A 299 -18.99 1.83 4.65
CA VAL A 299 -18.63 2.51 3.40
C VAL A 299 -18.78 4.01 3.54
N GLU A 300 -17.78 4.77 3.08
CA GLU A 300 -17.86 6.20 2.80
C GLU A 300 -17.10 6.47 1.50
N SER A 301 -17.80 6.47 0.36
CA SER A 301 -17.18 6.50 -0.98
C SER A 301 -17.95 7.39 -1.94
N THR A 302 -17.35 7.76 -3.07
CA THR A 302 -18.03 8.55 -4.13
C THR A 302 -18.96 7.65 -4.97
N CYS A 303 -19.98 7.09 -4.32
CA CYS A 303 -20.78 5.96 -4.79
C CYS A 303 -21.39 6.14 -6.19
N SER A 304 -21.86 7.34 -6.54
CA SER A 304 -22.48 7.62 -7.84
C SER A 304 -21.53 7.46 -9.03
N GLN A 305 -20.22 7.43 -8.78
CA GLN A 305 -19.18 7.29 -9.81
C GLN A 305 -18.54 5.89 -9.81
N ILE A 306 -18.88 5.03 -8.85
CA ILE A 306 -18.26 3.71 -8.67
C ILE A 306 -19.15 2.63 -9.28
N ARG A 307 -18.56 1.71 -10.03
CA ARG A 307 -19.22 0.46 -10.40
C ARG A 307 -19.26 -0.45 -9.18
N TRP A 308 -20.39 -0.43 -8.48
CA TRP A 308 -20.61 -1.15 -7.23
C TRP A 308 -21.57 -2.32 -7.42
N SER A 309 -21.12 -3.54 -7.13
CA SER A 309 -21.95 -4.75 -7.25
C SER A 309 -21.45 -5.89 -6.38
N ASP A 310 -22.31 -6.85 -6.05
CA ASP A 310 -21.94 -8.11 -5.37
C ASP A 310 -21.08 -7.94 -4.10
N ASN A 311 -21.20 -6.81 -3.40
CA ASN A 311 -20.57 -6.64 -2.10
C ASN A 311 -21.55 -7.10 -1.02
N THR A 312 -21.09 -7.82 -0.01
CA THR A 312 -21.96 -8.37 1.04
C THR A 312 -21.33 -8.25 2.42
N ILE A 313 -22.18 -8.08 3.44
CA ILE A 313 -21.81 -8.23 4.84
C ILE A 313 -21.85 -9.72 5.18
N VAL A 314 -20.84 -10.22 5.87
CA VAL A 314 -20.66 -11.64 6.19
C VAL A 314 -20.23 -11.83 7.65
N THR A 315 -20.48 -13.01 8.20
CA THR A 315 -19.78 -13.47 9.42
C THR A 315 -18.63 -14.38 9.04
N ILE A 316 -17.58 -14.41 9.86
CA ILE A 316 -16.42 -15.29 9.68
C ILE A 316 -16.11 -16.08 10.96
N ASP A 317 -15.37 -17.18 10.83
CA ASP A 317 -14.72 -17.85 11.96
C ASP A 317 -13.32 -17.28 12.26
N ALA A 318 -12.61 -17.88 13.21
CA ALA A 318 -11.26 -17.46 13.59
C ALA A 318 -10.20 -17.68 12.49
N ASN A 319 -10.50 -18.51 11.48
CA ASN A 319 -9.62 -18.81 10.34
C ASN A 319 -9.97 -17.96 9.12
N TYR A 320 -10.80 -16.92 9.28
CA TYR A 320 -11.28 -16.05 8.20
C TYR A 320 -12.16 -16.77 7.17
N ALA A 321 -12.68 -17.95 7.50
CA ALA A 321 -13.65 -18.62 6.65
C ALA A 321 -15.03 -17.97 6.84
N ILE A 322 -15.71 -17.68 5.72
CA ILE A 322 -17.08 -17.16 5.76
C ILE A 322 -18.02 -18.21 6.31
N THR A 323 -18.75 -17.86 7.37
CA THR A 323 -19.72 -18.74 8.04
C THR A 323 -21.16 -18.43 7.64
N SER A 324 -21.47 -17.18 7.27
CA SER A 324 -22.77 -16.79 6.73
C SER A 324 -22.71 -15.49 5.94
N THR A 325 -23.68 -15.29 5.03
CA THR A 325 -23.95 -13.98 4.41
C THR A 325 -25.09 -13.32 5.17
N VAL A 326 -24.86 -12.10 5.68
CA VAL A 326 -25.79 -11.35 6.52
C VAL A 326 -26.73 -10.51 5.67
N ALA A 327 -26.17 -9.69 4.77
CA ALA A 327 -26.92 -8.78 3.92
C ALA A 327 -26.07 -8.32 2.72
N PRO A 328 -26.69 -7.79 1.65
CA PRO A 328 -25.98 -6.97 0.68
C PRO A 328 -25.30 -5.77 1.36
N LEU A 329 -24.13 -5.37 0.87
CA LEU A 329 -23.44 -4.15 1.27
C LEU A 329 -23.70 -3.07 0.22
N PRO A 330 -24.59 -2.10 0.46
CA PRO A 330 -24.82 -1.01 -0.47
C PRO A 330 -23.69 0.02 -0.42
N CYS A 331 -23.50 0.75 -1.52
CA CYS A 331 -22.81 2.03 -1.49
C CYS A 331 -23.87 3.11 -1.31
N ALA A 332 -24.13 3.49 -0.06
CA ALA A 332 -25.04 4.60 0.25
C ALA A 332 -24.21 5.83 0.63
N SER A 333 -24.57 6.98 0.05
CA SER A 333 -24.03 8.31 0.38
C SER A 333 -24.79 8.90 1.56
#